data_AF-A0A357SZ16-F1
#
_entry.id   AF-A0A357SZ16-F1
#
_cell.length_a   1.000
_cell.length_b   1.000
_cell.length_c   1.000
_cell.angle_alpha   90.00
_cell.angle_beta   90.00
_cell.angle_gamma   90.00
#
_symmetry.space_group_name_H-M   'P 1'
#
loop_
_entity.id
_entity.type
_entity.pdbx_description
1 polymer ?
#
loop_
_entity_poly.entity_id
_entity_poly.type
_entity_poly.pdbx_seq_one_letter_code
_entity_poly.pdbx_strand_id
1 'polypeptide(L)'
;PIYLINKVAEEIADNNLSNEIDLSTGDEFTILGTNMNRMIQNLRRILQENLEAAEKLAIAAHDMSSMAEEANLSSQEVTSSIDIIAKGTEEQSHHVKQSSMAAQQMASTAQEVAAESQKAASFSTKASERAKAGGEIIENVRGKILNVKETVDSSADIVRRLGVKSQQIGKITDVIRGISRQTNLLALNAAIEAA
;
A
#
# COMPACT_ATOMS: atom_id res chain seq x y z
N PRO A 1 67.56 83.04 3.34
CA PRO A 1 66.14 82.67 3.15
C PRO A 1 65.92 81.71 1.97
N ILE A 2 66.24 82.10 0.73
CA ILE A 2 66.01 81.27 -0.49
C ILE A 2 66.76 79.93 -0.43
N TYR A 3 68.03 79.93 -0.02
CA TYR A 3 68.82 78.71 0.13
C TYR A 3 68.16 77.68 1.08
N LEU A 4 67.60 78.14 2.20
CA LEU A 4 66.93 77.27 3.17
C LEU A 4 65.63 76.68 2.60
N ILE A 5 64.83 77.51 1.90
CA ILE A 5 63.61 77.06 1.23
C ILE A 5 63.94 76.04 0.13
N ASN A 6 64.96 76.30 -0.68
CA ASN A 6 65.39 75.38 -1.73
C ASN A 6 65.87 74.05 -1.15
N LYS A 7 66.65 74.09 -0.05
CA LYS A 7 67.12 72.88 0.62
C LYS A 7 65.96 72.03 1.17
N VAL A 8 64.98 72.65 1.82
CA VAL A 8 63.81 71.90 2.33
C VAL A 8 62.92 71.42 1.17
N ALA A 9 62.82 72.17 0.07
CA ALA A 9 62.13 71.70 -1.12
C ALA A 9 62.82 70.48 -1.77
N GLU A 10 64.15 70.44 -1.81
CA GLU A 10 64.92 69.25 -2.22
C GLU A 10 64.65 68.07 -1.28
N GLU A 11 64.65 68.29 0.04
CA GLU A 11 64.32 67.24 1.02
C GLU A 11 62.89 66.70 0.85
N ILE A 12 61.91 67.58 0.58
CA ILE A 12 60.53 67.16 0.26
C ILE A 12 60.51 66.33 -1.03
N ALA A 13 61.25 66.73 -2.06
CA ALA A 13 61.35 66.00 -3.33
C ALA A 13 61.98 64.61 -3.14
N ASP A 14 62.92 64.49 -2.20
CA ASP A 14 63.52 63.22 -1.77
C ASP A 14 62.63 62.44 -0.76
N ASN A 15 61.37 62.86 -0.57
CA ASN A 15 60.38 62.27 0.34
C ASN A 15 60.72 62.42 1.84
N ASN A 16 61.70 63.25 2.19
CA ASN A 16 61.98 63.62 3.56
C ASN A 16 61.12 64.81 3.98
N LEU A 17 59.93 64.51 4.51
CA LEU A 17 59.02 65.51 5.02
C LEU A 17 59.32 65.92 6.46
N SER A 18 60.46 65.53 7.08
CA SER A 18 60.68 65.65 8.53
C SER A 18 61.01 67.07 9.00
N ASN A 19 61.52 67.91 8.11
CA ASN A 19 61.99 69.25 8.44
C ASN A 19 60.92 70.31 8.20
N GLU A 20 60.96 71.37 9.02
CA GLU A 20 60.09 72.54 8.89
C GLU A 20 60.94 73.77 8.56
N ILE A 21 60.37 74.72 7.82
CA ILE A 21 61.01 75.98 7.48
C ILE A 21 60.67 77.00 8.57
N ASP A 22 61.68 77.41 9.35
CA ASP A 22 61.55 78.53 10.29
C ASP A 22 62.15 79.81 9.67
N LEU A 23 61.28 80.76 9.32
CA LEU A 23 61.64 82.06 8.75
C LEU A 23 60.85 83.17 9.44
N SER A 24 61.49 83.85 10.40
CA SER A 24 60.92 84.96 11.17
C SER A 24 61.39 86.34 10.66
N THR A 25 61.38 86.54 9.34
CA THR A 25 61.87 87.77 8.68
C THR A 25 60.84 88.90 8.63
N GLY A 26 59.55 88.60 8.82
CA GLY A 26 58.47 89.61 8.86
C GLY A 26 58.04 90.14 7.49
N ASP A 27 58.50 89.50 6.42
CA ASP A 27 58.28 89.82 5.01
C ASP A 27 57.64 88.63 4.26
N GLU A 28 57.59 88.69 2.93
CA GLU A 28 56.99 87.66 2.07
C GLU A 28 57.60 86.26 2.28
N PHE A 29 58.84 86.16 2.79
CA PHE A 29 59.49 84.89 3.08
C PHE A 29 58.88 84.18 4.30
N THR A 30 58.33 84.92 5.27
CA THR A 30 57.57 84.33 6.39
C THR A 30 56.27 83.69 5.90
N ILE A 31 55.58 84.33 4.95
CA ILE A 31 54.36 83.79 4.34
C ILE A 31 54.68 82.53 3.52
N LEU A 32 55.76 82.55 2.73
CA LEU A 32 56.19 81.40 1.94
C LEU A 32 56.61 80.21 2.82
N GLY A 33 57.39 80.44 3.87
CA GLY A 33 57.75 79.40 4.84
C GLY A 33 56.53 78.77 5.51
N THR A 34 55.55 79.60 5.90
CA THR A 34 54.27 79.12 6.47
C THR A 34 53.49 78.25 5.48
N ASN A 35 53.37 78.67 4.22
CA ASN A 35 52.67 77.90 3.18
C ASN A 35 53.37 76.58 2.86
N MET A 36 54.70 76.57 2.83
CA MET A 36 55.50 75.35 2.65
C MET A 36 55.31 74.38 3.82
N ASN A 37 55.33 74.85 5.07
CA ASN A 37 55.06 74.00 6.24
C ASN A 37 53.64 73.42 6.19
N ARG A 38 52.64 74.20 5.75
CA ARG A 38 51.29 73.71 5.51
C ARG A 38 51.25 72.62 4.43
N MET A 39 52.04 72.75 3.37
CA MET A 39 52.18 71.72 2.33
C MET A 39 52.81 70.44 2.90
N ILE A 40 53.89 70.56 3.67
CA ILE A 40 54.55 69.42 4.35
C ILE A 40 53.56 68.69 5.25
N GLN A 41 52.80 69.43 6.07
CA GLN A 41 51.77 68.85 6.94
C GLN A 41 50.67 68.12 6.15
N ASN A 42 50.20 68.71 5.04
CA ASN A 42 49.21 68.05 4.18
C ASN A 42 49.76 66.78 3.53
N LEU A 43 51.00 66.79 3.05
CA LEU A 43 51.65 65.61 2.46
C LEU A 43 51.84 64.51 3.52
N ARG A 44 52.31 64.85 4.73
CA ARG A 44 52.40 63.90 5.85
C ARG A 44 51.05 63.26 6.16
N ARG A 45 49.98 64.06 6.21
CA ARG A 45 48.61 63.57 6.46
C ARG A 45 48.14 62.61 5.36
N ILE A 46 48.35 62.95 4.09
CA ILE A 46 47.98 62.07 2.96
C ILE A 46 48.77 60.75 3.01
N LEU A 47 50.06 60.79 3.35
CA LEU A 47 50.86 59.58 3.49
C LEU A 47 50.36 58.70 4.64
N GLN A 48 50.01 59.30 5.77
CA GLN A 48 49.41 58.57 6.89
C GLN A 48 48.06 57.94 6.48
N GLU A 49 47.16 58.71 5.87
CA GLU A 49 45.87 58.21 5.38
C GLU A 49 46.05 57.07 4.37
N ASN A 50 47.05 57.15 3.49
CA ASN A 50 47.38 56.08 2.54
C ASN A 50 47.93 54.82 3.22
N LEU A 51 48.80 54.97 4.22
CA LEU A 51 49.32 53.83 4.98
C LEU A 51 48.19 53.11 5.73
N GLU A 52 47.30 53.86 6.39
CA GLU A 52 46.12 53.32 7.06
C GLU A 52 45.16 52.62 6.07
N ALA A 53 44.97 53.19 4.88
CA ALA A 53 44.17 52.57 3.83
C ALA A 53 44.79 51.27 3.30
N ALA A 54 46.12 51.24 3.12
CA ALA A 54 46.84 50.04 2.69
C ALA A 54 46.77 48.93 3.73
N GLU A 55 46.87 49.26 5.03
CA GLU A 55 46.72 48.30 6.12
C GLU A 55 45.30 47.70 6.15
N LYS A 56 44.26 48.56 6.07
CA LYS A 56 42.87 48.10 5.97
C LYS A 56 42.63 47.20 4.76
N LEU A 57 43.24 47.53 3.61
CA LEU A 57 43.13 46.72 2.40
C LEU A 57 43.81 45.36 2.58
N ALA A 58 44.97 45.29 3.25
CA ALA A 58 45.65 44.04 3.55
C ALA A 58 44.81 43.13 4.46
N ILE A 59 44.16 43.70 5.48
CA ILE A 59 43.23 42.96 6.36
C ILE A 59 42.04 42.45 5.56
N ALA A 60 41.39 43.31 4.77
CA ALA A 60 40.24 42.92 3.94
C ALA A 60 40.59 41.82 2.93
N ALA A 61 41.79 41.86 2.34
CA ALA A 61 42.27 40.82 1.43
C ALA A 61 42.49 39.48 2.16
N HIS A 62 43.00 39.51 3.39
CA HIS A 62 43.15 38.32 4.21
C HIS A 62 41.80 37.70 4.58
N ASP A 63 40.84 38.51 5.04
CA ASP A 63 39.48 38.06 5.35
C ASP A 63 38.80 37.47 4.11
N MET A 64 38.97 38.12 2.94
CA MET A 64 38.43 37.62 1.68
C MET A 64 39.03 36.27 1.27
N SER A 65 40.32 36.04 1.51
CA SER A 65 40.96 34.74 1.27
C SER A 65 40.36 33.66 2.17
N SER A 66 40.16 33.96 3.45
CA SER A 66 39.56 33.03 4.42
C SER A 66 38.11 32.70 4.04
N MET A 67 37.31 33.70 3.66
CA MET A 67 35.94 33.49 3.19
C MET A 67 35.89 32.66 1.90
N ALA A 68 36.83 32.84 0.98
CA ALA A 68 36.91 32.05 -0.25
C ALA A 68 37.25 30.58 0.05
N GLU A 69 38.12 30.31 1.02
CA GLU A 69 38.44 28.95 1.47
C GLU A 69 37.23 28.27 2.11
N GLU A 70 36.51 28.97 2.99
CA GLU A 70 35.27 28.48 3.60
C GLU A 70 34.19 28.20 2.55
N ALA A 71 33.99 29.11 1.60
CA ALA A 71 33.03 28.93 0.50
C ALA A 71 33.39 27.71 -0.37
N ASN A 72 34.68 27.45 -0.58
CA ASN A 72 35.13 26.27 -1.32
C ASN A 72 34.82 24.97 -0.55
N LEU A 73 35.05 24.95 0.77
CA LEU A 73 34.70 23.81 1.63
C LEU A 73 33.18 23.55 1.61
N SER A 74 32.35 24.59 1.81
CA SER A 74 30.90 24.44 1.72
C SER A 74 30.44 23.94 0.35
N SER A 75 31.08 24.38 -0.74
CA SER A 75 30.77 23.90 -2.10
C SER A 75 31.10 22.41 -2.28
N GLN A 76 32.17 21.92 -1.65
CA GLN A 76 32.51 20.50 -1.64
C GLN A 76 31.49 19.67 -0.85
N GLU A 77 31.02 20.17 0.29
CA GLU A 77 29.96 19.52 1.08
C GLU A 77 28.63 19.43 0.32
N VAL A 78 28.26 20.51 -0.39
CA VAL A 78 27.09 20.52 -1.27
C VAL A 78 27.23 19.47 -2.38
N THR A 79 28.40 19.38 -3.01
CA THR A 79 28.67 18.39 -4.06
C THR A 79 28.54 16.95 -3.52
N SER A 80 29.10 16.68 -2.34
CA SER A 80 28.97 15.37 -1.67
C SER A 80 27.50 15.04 -1.34
N SER A 81 26.74 16.03 -0.88
CA SER A 81 25.30 15.87 -0.59
C SER A 81 24.51 15.55 -1.85
N ILE A 82 24.84 16.19 -2.98
CA ILE A 82 24.22 15.92 -4.29
C ILE A 82 24.49 14.49 -4.74
N ASP A 83 25.69 13.96 -4.55
CA ASP A 83 26.02 12.56 -4.88
C ASP A 83 25.20 11.56 -4.05
N ILE A 84 25.01 11.84 -2.75
CA ILE A 84 24.16 11.02 -1.88
C ILE A 84 22.70 11.07 -2.36
N ILE A 85 22.20 12.25 -2.68
CA ILE A 85 20.83 12.43 -3.21
C ILE A 85 20.65 11.68 -4.53
N ALA A 86 21.63 11.74 -5.43
CA ALA A 86 21.59 11.04 -6.72
C ALA A 86 21.49 9.52 -6.53
N LYS A 87 22.31 8.95 -5.63
CA LYS A 87 22.25 7.51 -5.28
C LYS A 87 20.92 7.14 -4.64
N GLY A 88 20.43 7.93 -3.69
CA GLY A 88 19.11 7.71 -3.07
C GLY A 88 17.96 7.78 -4.08
N THR A 89 18.07 8.66 -5.08
CA THR A 89 17.07 8.77 -6.16
C THR A 89 17.08 7.53 -7.07
N GLU A 90 18.25 6.96 -7.36
CA GLU A 90 18.38 5.72 -8.12
C GLU A 90 17.75 4.53 -7.36
N GLU A 91 18.04 4.39 -6.06
CA GLU A 91 17.42 3.38 -5.20
C GLU A 91 15.90 3.55 -5.12
N GLN A 92 15.41 4.79 -4.97
CA GLN A 92 13.99 5.10 -4.97
C GLN A 92 13.32 4.69 -6.30
N SER A 93 13.98 4.90 -7.44
CA SER A 93 13.49 4.47 -8.75
C SER A 93 13.33 2.94 -8.82
N HIS A 94 14.30 2.20 -8.27
CA HIS A 94 14.21 0.74 -8.16
C HIS A 94 13.02 0.30 -7.30
N HIS A 95 12.80 0.93 -6.15
CA HIS A 95 11.66 0.62 -5.28
C HIS A 95 10.31 0.94 -5.91
N VAL A 96 10.20 2.05 -6.66
CA VAL A 96 8.99 2.39 -7.43
C VAL A 96 8.70 1.32 -8.48
N LYS A 97 9.73 0.86 -9.20
CA LYS A 97 9.57 -0.20 -10.20
C LYS A 97 9.10 -1.52 -9.57
N GLN A 98 9.68 -1.91 -8.44
CA GLN A 98 9.25 -3.10 -7.69
C GLN A 98 7.80 -2.98 -7.19
N SER A 99 7.42 -1.81 -6.68
CA SER A 99 6.06 -1.54 -6.21
C SER A 99 5.04 -1.62 -7.34
N SER A 100 5.39 -1.08 -8.52
CA SER A 100 4.57 -1.20 -9.73
C SER A 100 4.39 -2.65 -10.17
N MET A 101 5.45 -3.46 -10.14
CA MET A 101 5.37 -4.89 -10.45
C MET A 101 4.47 -5.63 -9.45
N ALA A 102 4.60 -5.35 -8.16
CA ALA A 102 3.75 -5.94 -7.12
C ALA A 102 2.27 -5.55 -7.30
N ALA A 103 1.98 -4.30 -7.64
CA ALA A 103 0.63 -3.83 -7.95
C ALA A 103 0.03 -4.56 -9.17
N GLN A 104 0.83 -4.76 -10.22
CA GLN A 104 0.41 -5.50 -11.41
C GLN A 104 0.09 -6.96 -11.08
N GLN A 105 0.92 -7.62 -10.27
CA GLN A 105 0.68 -8.98 -9.81
C GLN A 105 -0.60 -9.06 -8.96
N MET A 106 -0.80 -8.10 -8.05
CA MET A 106 -2.01 -8.03 -7.22
C MET A 106 -3.28 -7.86 -8.07
N ALA A 107 -3.23 -7.03 -9.11
CA ALA A 107 -4.34 -6.86 -10.04
C ALA A 107 -4.67 -8.17 -10.77
N SER A 108 -3.65 -8.92 -11.22
CA SER A 108 -3.83 -10.24 -11.85
C SER A 108 -4.49 -11.23 -10.89
N THR A 109 -3.98 -11.34 -9.65
CA THR A 109 -4.56 -12.22 -8.63
C THR A 109 -5.99 -11.82 -8.28
N ALA A 110 -6.31 -10.53 -8.23
CA ALA A 110 -7.69 -10.08 -8.00
C ALA A 110 -8.64 -10.51 -9.13
N GLN A 111 -8.18 -10.48 -10.38
CA GLN A 111 -8.96 -10.98 -11.53
C GLN A 111 -9.17 -12.49 -11.46
N GLU A 112 -8.15 -13.26 -11.07
CA GLU A 112 -8.27 -14.71 -10.87
C GLU A 112 -9.27 -15.05 -9.77
N VAL A 113 -9.19 -14.36 -8.62
CA VAL A 113 -10.12 -14.55 -7.50
C VAL A 113 -11.56 -14.21 -7.91
N ALA A 114 -11.76 -13.14 -8.67
CA ALA A 114 -13.09 -12.77 -9.19
C ALA A 114 -13.63 -13.85 -10.13
N ALA A 115 -12.81 -14.37 -11.04
CA ALA A 115 -13.20 -15.45 -11.96
C ALA A 115 -13.56 -16.74 -11.21
N GLU A 116 -12.78 -17.11 -10.19
CA GLU A 116 -13.05 -18.31 -9.41
C GLU A 116 -14.30 -18.16 -8.53
N SER A 117 -14.53 -16.97 -7.98
CA SER A 117 -15.76 -16.63 -7.25
C SER A 117 -16.99 -16.77 -8.15
N GLN A 118 -16.91 -16.33 -9.41
CA GLN A 118 -17.99 -16.47 -10.38
C GLN A 118 -18.27 -17.94 -10.72
N LYS A 119 -17.23 -18.78 -10.83
CA LYS A 119 -17.39 -20.23 -11.02
C LYS A 119 -18.05 -20.88 -9.80
N ALA A 120 -17.61 -20.53 -8.59
CA ALA A 120 -18.17 -21.04 -7.35
C ALA A 120 -19.66 -20.69 -7.21
N ALA A 121 -20.04 -19.47 -7.57
CA ALA A 121 -21.45 -19.06 -7.63
C ALA A 121 -22.25 -19.91 -8.63
N SER A 122 -21.72 -20.12 -9.86
CA SER A 122 -22.37 -20.97 -10.86
C SER A 122 -22.55 -22.42 -10.38
N PHE A 123 -21.54 -23.00 -9.74
CA PHE A 123 -21.65 -24.34 -9.16
C PHE A 123 -22.67 -24.41 -8.03
N SER A 124 -22.75 -23.39 -7.19
CA SER A 124 -23.73 -23.31 -6.10
C SER A 124 -25.15 -23.25 -6.65
N THR A 125 -25.39 -22.47 -7.71
CA THR A 125 -26.68 -22.44 -8.41
C THR A 125 -27.05 -23.80 -8.98
N LYS A 126 -26.13 -24.47 -9.69
CA LYS A 126 -26.36 -25.81 -10.25
C LYS A 126 -26.62 -26.86 -9.16
N ALA A 127 -25.93 -26.77 -8.03
CA ALA A 127 -26.15 -27.65 -6.89
C ALA A 127 -27.55 -27.44 -6.29
N SER A 128 -27.98 -26.19 -6.15
CA SER A 128 -29.33 -25.84 -5.69
C SER A 128 -30.42 -26.37 -6.63
N GLU A 129 -30.25 -26.21 -7.94
CA GLU A 129 -31.17 -26.75 -8.96
C GLU A 129 -31.27 -28.28 -8.88
N ARG A 130 -30.14 -28.98 -8.76
CA ARG A 130 -30.11 -30.43 -8.60
C ARG A 130 -30.78 -30.88 -7.30
N ALA A 131 -30.55 -30.18 -6.19
CA ALA A 131 -31.19 -30.50 -4.92
C ALA A 131 -32.72 -30.32 -5.00
N LYS A 132 -33.19 -29.26 -5.68
CA LYS A 132 -34.62 -29.04 -5.91
C LYS A 132 -35.25 -30.15 -6.75
N ALA A 133 -34.60 -30.53 -7.86
CA ALA A 133 -35.05 -31.64 -8.70
C ALA A 133 -35.06 -32.97 -7.91
N GLY A 134 -34.06 -33.21 -7.07
CA GLY A 134 -34.03 -34.36 -6.15
C GLY A 134 -35.20 -34.36 -5.16
N GLY A 135 -35.57 -33.19 -4.62
CA GLY A 135 -36.74 -33.03 -3.75
C GLY A 135 -38.05 -33.40 -4.45
N GLU A 136 -38.24 -32.97 -5.70
CA GLU A 136 -39.40 -33.33 -6.50
C GLU A 136 -39.49 -34.85 -6.75
N ILE A 137 -38.35 -35.50 -7.00
CA ILE A 137 -38.28 -36.97 -7.15
C ILE A 137 -38.71 -37.66 -5.85
N ILE A 138 -38.20 -37.21 -4.70
CA ILE A 138 -38.57 -37.78 -3.39
C ILE A 138 -40.07 -37.64 -3.11
N GLU A 139 -40.67 -36.50 -3.45
CA GLU A 139 -42.11 -36.31 -3.26
C GLU A 139 -42.93 -37.24 -4.17
N ASN A 140 -42.46 -37.47 -5.39
CA ASN A 140 -43.07 -38.47 -6.29
C ASN A 140 -42.97 -39.89 -5.72
N VAL A 141 -41.80 -40.28 -5.19
CA VAL A 141 -41.59 -41.59 -4.55
C VAL A 141 -42.49 -41.74 -3.33
N ARG A 142 -42.62 -40.71 -2.50
CA ARG A 142 -43.54 -40.69 -1.35
C ARG A 142 -44.98 -40.97 -1.79
N GLY A 143 -45.46 -40.31 -2.85
CA GLY A 143 -46.79 -40.58 -3.42
C GLY A 143 -46.96 -42.03 -3.88
N LYS A 144 -45.96 -42.61 -4.56
CA LYS A 144 -46.00 -44.01 -4.98
C LYS A 144 -46.05 -44.99 -3.80
N ILE A 145 -45.30 -44.71 -2.72
CA ILE A 145 -45.33 -45.54 -1.50
C ILE A 145 -46.72 -45.52 -0.85
N LEU A 146 -47.41 -44.38 -0.84
CA LEU A 146 -48.79 -44.30 -0.34
C LEU A 146 -49.76 -45.14 -1.17
N ASN A 147 -49.64 -45.12 -2.50
CA ASN A 147 -50.45 -45.98 -3.38
C ASN A 147 -50.18 -47.48 -3.16
N VAL A 148 -48.90 -47.85 -2.96
CA VAL A 148 -48.53 -49.24 -2.62
C VAL A 148 -49.16 -49.65 -1.31
N LYS A 149 -49.11 -48.79 -0.28
CA LYS A 149 -49.75 -49.05 1.01
C LYS A 149 -51.25 -49.32 0.85
N GLU A 150 -51.96 -48.47 0.11
CA GLU A 150 -53.40 -48.64 -0.13
C GLU A 150 -53.72 -49.97 -0.84
N THR A 151 -52.89 -50.35 -1.81
CA THR A 151 -53.03 -51.63 -2.53
C THR A 151 -52.81 -52.83 -1.60
N VAL A 152 -51.83 -52.75 -0.71
CA VAL A 152 -51.54 -53.79 0.29
C VAL A 152 -52.69 -53.91 1.30
N ASP A 153 -53.21 -52.79 1.80
CA ASP A 153 -54.34 -52.76 2.75
C ASP A 153 -55.61 -53.37 2.12
N SER A 154 -55.89 -53.04 0.84
CA SER A 154 -57.00 -53.64 0.09
C SER A 154 -56.84 -55.15 -0.09
N SER A 155 -55.62 -55.60 -0.44
CA SER A 155 -55.31 -57.03 -0.59
C SER A 155 -55.51 -57.79 0.72
N ALA A 156 -55.10 -57.20 1.85
CA ALA A 156 -55.32 -57.78 3.17
C ALA A 156 -56.82 -57.91 3.52
N ASP A 157 -57.66 -56.95 3.14
CA ASP A 157 -59.12 -57.06 3.29
C ASP A 157 -59.71 -58.21 2.46
N ILE A 158 -59.28 -58.35 1.21
CA ILE A 158 -59.72 -59.45 0.34
C ILE A 158 -59.34 -60.81 0.94
N VAL A 159 -58.10 -60.97 1.40
CA VAL A 159 -57.63 -62.21 2.05
C VAL A 159 -58.44 -62.51 3.31
N ARG A 160 -58.72 -61.50 4.14
CA ARG A 160 -59.58 -61.63 5.33
C ARG A 160 -60.99 -62.10 4.97
N ARG A 161 -61.62 -61.49 3.95
CA ARG A 161 -62.95 -61.89 3.46
C ARG A 161 -62.95 -63.31 2.90
N LEU A 162 -61.90 -63.70 2.19
CA LEU A 162 -61.71 -65.07 1.69
C LEU A 162 -61.59 -66.08 2.85
N GLY A 163 -60.89 -65.72 3.93
CA GLY A 163 -60.81 -66.52 5.15
C GLY A 163 -62.19 -66.78 5.78
N VAL A 164 -63.03 -65.74 5.89
CA VAL A 164 -64.42 -65.86 6.38
C VAL A 164 -65.26 -66.78 5.48
N LYS A 165 -65.18 -66.59 4.15
CA LYS A 165 -65.88 -67.47 3.21
C LYS A 165 -65.42 -68.92 3.30
N SER A 166 -64.12 -69.15 3.48
CA SER A 166 -63.56 -70.50 3.63
C SER A 166 -64.05 -71.18 4.91
N GLN A 167 -64.20 -70.45 6.02
CA GLN A 167 -64.85 -70.96 7.23
C GLN A 167 -66.32 -71.33 7.01
N GLN A 168 -67.06 -70.51 6.26
CA GLN A 168 -68.46 -70.82 5.90
C GLN A 168 -68.55 -72.11 5.06
N ILE A 169 -67.64 -72.27 4.08
CA ILE A 169 -67.54 -73.51 3.29
C ILE A 169 -67.23 -74.70 4.21
N GLY A 170 -66.31 -74.55 5.17
CA GLY A 170 -66.03 -75.57 6.18
C GLY A 170 -67.29 -76.04 6.91
N LYS A 171 -68.11 -75.10 7.41
CA LYS A 171 -69.40 -75.43 8.06
C LYS A 171 -70.35 -76.19 7.13
N ILE A 172 -70.44 -75.79 5.86
CA ILE A 172 -71.25 -76.48 4.86
C ILE A 172 -70.74 -77.91 4.66
N THR A 173 -69.42 -78.10 4.53
CA THR A 173 -68.83 -79.44 4.38
C THR A 173 -69.08 -80.33 5.59
N ASP A 174 -69.11 -79.77 6.81
CA ASP A 174 -69.45 -80.51 8.01
C ASP A 174 -70.93 -80.93 8.03
N VAL A 175 -71.83 -80.07 7.58
CA VAL A 175 -73.25 -80.41 7.38
C VAL A 175 -73.40 -81.53 6.34
N ILE A 176 -72.71 -81.43 5.20
CA ILE A 176 -72.73 -82.47 4.16
C ILE A 176 -72.21 -83.80 4.69
N ARG A 177 -71.12 -83.80 5.50
CA ARG A 177 -70.63 -85.01 6.19
C ARG A 177 -71.67 -85.56 7.17
N GLY A 178 -72.41 -84.69 7.86
CA GLY A 178 -73.54 -85.07 8.72
C GLY A 178 -74.64 -85.78 7.93
N ILE A 179 -75.11 -85.16 6.84
CA ILE A 179 -76.13 -85.73 5.95
C ILE A 179 -75.64 -87.05 5.37
N SER A 180 -74.43 -87.11 4.84
CA SER A 180 -73.86 -88.33 4.24
C SER A 180 -73.83 -89.49 5.24
N ARG A 181 -73.51 -89.25 6.52
CA ARG A 181 -73.61 -90.26 7.59
C ARG A 181 -75.04 -90.72 7.84
N GLN A 182 -75.99 -89.79 7.85
CA GLN A 182 -77.41 -90.10 8.02
C GLN A 182 -77.97 -90.87 6.82
N THR A 183 -77.61 -90.48 5.59
CA THR A 183 -77.98 -91.19 4.35
C THR A 183 -77.37 -92.58 4.33
N ASN A 184 -76.11 -92.74 4.76
CA ASN A 184 -75.48 -94.06 4.90
C ASN A 184 -76.21 -94.95 5.91
N LEU A 185 -76.64 -94.39 7.05
CA LEU A 185 -77.46 -95.08 8.05
C LEU A 185 -78.86 -95.45 7.52
N LEU A 186 -79.52 -94.55 6.80
CA LEU A 186 -80.81 -94.81 6.16
C LEU A 186 -80.72 -95.89 5.09
N ALA A 187 -79.68 -95.83 4.25
CA ALA A 187 -79.42 -96.85 3.23
C ALA A 187 -79.12 -98.21 3.87
N LEU A 188 -78.37 -98.23 4.98
CA LEU A 188 -78.11 -99.44 5.74
C LEU A 188 -79.39 -100.03 6.35
N ASN A 189 -80.23 -99.20 6.98
CA ASN A 189 -81.52 -99.64 7.54
C ASN A 189 -82.45 -100.16 6.44
N ALA A 190 -82.56 -99.46 5.32
CA ALA A 190 -83.35 -99.91 4.18
C ALA A 190 -82.84 -101.24 3.60
N ALA A 191 -81.52 -101.47 3.59
CA ALA A 191 -80.94 -102.75 3.19
C ALA A 191 -81.21 -103.88 4.20
N ILE A 192 -81.33 -103.56 5.50
CA ILE A 192 -81.74 -104.52 6.54
C ILE A 192 -83.24 -104.85 6.42
N GLU A 193 -84.09 -103.86 6.14
CA GLU A 193 -85.55 -104.02 6.07
C GLU A 193 -86.05 -104.62 4.74
N ALA A 194 -85.21 -104.57 3.69
CA ALA A 194 -85.46 -105.20 2.40
C ALA A 194 -84.88 -106.63 2.28
N ALA A 195 -84.16 -107.13 3.29
CA ALA A 195 -83.57 -108.47 3.36
C ALA A 195 -84.39 -109.40 4.28
#